data_AF-A0A6L7XWI6-F1
#
_entry.id   AF-A0A6L7XWI6-F1
#
_cell.length_a   1.000
_cell.length_b   1.000
_cell.length_c   1.000
_cell.angle_alpha   90.00
_cell.angle_beta   90.00
_cell.angle_gamma   90.00
#
_symmetry.space_group_name_H-M   'P 1'
#
loop_
_entity.id
_entity.type
_entity.pdbx_description
1 polymer ?
#
loop_
_entity_poly.entity_id
_entity_poly.type
_entity_poly.pdbx_seq_one_letter_code
_entity_poly.pdbx_strand_id
1 'polypeptide(L)'
;MPKLKTKRGAAKRFRRTAKGYKHKRTNKNHLFVNKSSKRKRQLRGFADVSDGDRSLVDRMLPGRKRAARKGPADHSTGEEA
;
A
#
# COMPACT_ATOMS: atom_id res chain seq x y z
N MET A 1 22.42 20.93 10.61
CA MET A 1 22.03 19.91 9.62
C MET A 1 20.57 19.53 9.77
N PRO A 2 19.74 19.66 8.72
CA PRO A 2 18.35 19.20 8.75
C PRO A 2 18.27 17.66 8.68
N LYS A 3 17.57 17.04 9.63
CA LYS A 3 17.30 15.59 9.63
C LYS A 3 16.04 15.29 8.82
N LEU A 4 16.08 14.26 7.96
CA LEU A 4 14.90 13.76 7.26
C LEU A 4 13.80 13.35 8.27
N LYS A 5 12.60 13.89 8.09
CA LYS A 5 11.44 13.63 8.95
C LYS A 5 10.42 12.76 8.24
N THR A 6 9.77 11.88 9.00
CA THR A 6 8.64 11.09 8.51
C THR A 6 7.47 12.00 8.15
N LYS A 7 6.90 11.84 6.95
CA LYS A 7 5.65 12.53 6.58
C LYS A 7 4.49 11.95 7.37
N ARG A 8 4.01 12.69 8.37
CA ARG A 8 2.94 12.23 9.30
C ARG A 8 1.65 11.84 8.57
N GLY A 9 1.30 12.52 7.47
CA GLY A 9 0.15 12.17 6.65
C GLY A 9 0.25 10.78 6.02
N ALA A 10 1.42 10.42 5.50
CA ALA A 10 1.68 9.07 4.98
C ALA A 10 1.66 8.03 6.10
N ALA A 11 2.24 8.35 7.26
CA ALA A 11 2.32 7.44 8.40
C ALA A 11 0.94 7.06 8.98
N LYS A 12 -0.07 7.94 8.84
CA LYS A 12 -1.46 7.66 9.24
C LYS A 12 -2.21 6.78 8.24
N ARG A 13 -1.81 6.79 6.96
CA ARG A 13 -2.53 6.13 5.86
C ARG A 13 -1.97 4.75 5.52
N PHE A 14 -0.65 4.60 5.55
CA PHE A 14 0.04 3.35 5.19
C PHE A 14 0.52 2.63 6.46
N ARG A 15 0.06 1.39 6.64
CA ARG A 15 0.60 0.50 7.68
C ARG A 15 1.55 -0.49 7.04
N ARG A 16 2.68 -0.73 7.68
CA ARG A 16 3.67 -1.64 7.15
C ARG A 16 3.33 -3.09 7.46
N THR A 17 3.53 -3.97 6.48
CA THR A 17 3.42 -5.43 6.60
C THR A 17 4.82 -6.05 6.45
N ALA A 18 4.93 -7.37 6.58
CA ALA A 18 6.21 -8.06 6.41
C ALA A 18 6.81 -7.86 5.01
N LYS A 19 5.96 -7.84 3.98
CA LYS A 19 6.38 -7.78 2.56
C LYS A 19 6.22 -6.40 1.92
N GLY A 20 5.41 -5.50 2.49
CA GLY A 20 5.14 -4.20 1.89
C GLY A 20 4.30 -3.27 2.77
N TYR A 21 3.31 -2.62 2.16
CA TYR A 21 2.40 -1.69 2.84
C TYR A 21 0.97 -2.03 2.51
N LYS A 22 0.09 -1.87 3.51
CA LYS A 22 -1.36 -1.95 3.36
C LYS A 22 -2.01 -0.61 3.62
N HIS A 23 -3.10 -0.35 2.90
CA HIS A 23 -3.92 0.85 3.04
C HIS A 23 -5.42 0.52 3.00
N LYS A 24 -6.25 1.45 3.47
CA LYS A 24 -7.71 1.31 3.38
C LYS A 24 -8.16 1.62 1.95
N ARG A 25 -9.12 0.86 1.43
CA ARG A 25 -9.73 1.13 0.12
C ARG A 25 -10.53 2.43 0.13
N THR A 26 -10.53 3.15 -0.99
CA THR A 26 -11.24 4.42 -1.17
C THR A 26 -12.73 4.20 -1.44
N ASN A 27 -13.52 5.28 -1.55
CA ASN A 27 -14.93 5.26 -1.96
C ASN A 27 -15.91 4.57 -1.00
N LYS A 28 -15.58 4.49 0.30
CA LYS A 28 -16.44 3.91 1.35
C LYS A 28 -16.83 4.90 2.46
N ASN A 29 -16.96 6.19 2.13
CA ASN A 29 -17.31 7.23 3.11
C ASN A 29 -18.72 7.83 2.89
N HIS A 30 -19.15 8.00 1.63
CA HIS A 30 -20.44 8.57 1.26
C HIS A 30 -20.95 7.93 -0.06
N LEU A 31 -22.19 8.23 -0.45
CA LEU A 31 -22.87 7.70 -1.65
C LEU A 31 -22.95 6.16 -1.64
N PHE A 32 -23.57 5.60 -0.60
CA PHE A 32 -23.77 4.14 -0.48
C PHE A 32 -25.02 3.62 -1.18
N VAL A 33 -25.95 4.52 -1.50
CA VAL A 33 -27.21 4.21 -2.20
C VAL A 33 -26.91 3.68 -3.59
N ASN A 34 -26.05 4.37 -4.35
CA ASN A 34 -25.69 4.00 -5.73
C ASN A 34 -24.68 2.84 -5.81
N LYS A 35 -24.32 2.22 -4.69
CA LYS A 35 -23.31 1.14 -4.62
C LYS A 35 -23.98 -0.16 -4.25
N SER A 36 -23.77 -1.19 -5.07
CA SER A 36 -24.22 -2.55 -4.76
C SER A 36 -23.67 -3.05 -3.42
N SER A 37 -24.41 -3.95 -2.77
CA SER A 37 -23.98 -4.63 -1.54
C SER A 37 -22.62 -5.32 -1.71
N LYS A 38 -22.40 -5.97 -2.86
CA LYS A 38 -21.12 -6.60 -3.25
C LYS A 38 -19.97 -5.60 -3.24
N ARG A 39 -20.15 -4.42 -3.88
CA ARG A 39 -19.12 -3.36 -3.90
C ARG A 39 -18.81 -2.85 -2.49
N LYS A 40 -19.85 -2.60 -1.68
CA LYS A 40 -19.69 -2.17 -0.27
C LYS A 40 -18.91 -3.20 0.55
N ARG A 41 -19.11 -4.51 0.31
CA ARG A 41 -18.38 -5.61 0.97
C ARG A 41 -16.90 -5.61 0.58
N GLN A 42 -16.59 -5.51 -0.71
CA GLN A 42 -15.21 -5.51 -1.22
C GLN A 42 -14.38 -4.31 -0.73
N LEU A 43 -15.02 -3.17 -0.46
CA LEU A 43 -14.35 -1.97 0.06
C LEU A 43 -14.08 -2.01 1.58
N ARG A 44 -14.57 -3.03 2.32
CA ARG A 44 -14.33 -3.13 3.78
C ARG A 44 -12.90 -3.50 4.12
N GLY A 45 -12.25 -4.30 3.27
CA GLY A 45 -10.91 -4.83 3.50
C GLY A 45 -9.80 -3.79 3.29
N PHE A 46 -8.62 -4.14 3.79
CA PHE A 46 -7.37 -3.46 3.43
C PHE A 46 -6.85 -4.04 2.12
N ALA A 47 -6.21 -3.19 1.32
CA ALA A 47 -5.52 -3.59 0.10
C ALA A 47 -4.01 -3.33 0.26
N ASP A 48 -3.22 -4.14 -0.43
CA ASP A 48 -1.79 -3.90 -0.55
C ASP A 48 -1.50 -2.79 -1.56
N VAL A 49 -0.42 -2.06 -1.32
CA VAL A 49 0.07 -1.03 -2.24
C VAL A 49 0.69 -1.70 -3.47
N SER A 50 0.40 -1.12 -4.65
CA SER A 50 0.97 -1.53 -5.94
C SER A 50 2.49 -1.57 -5.89
N ASP A 51 3.12 -2.43 -6.68
CA ASP A 51 4.58 -2.57 -6.66
C ASP A 51 5.30 -1.26 -7.05
N GLY A 52 4.75 -0.50 -8.01
CA GLY A 52 5.31 0.78 -8.45
C GLY A 52 5.31 1.87 -7.37
N ASP A 53 4.24 1.96 -6.58
CA ASP A 53 4.08 3.01 -5.57
C ASP A 53 4.90 2.76 -4.29
N ARG A 54 5.41 1.53 -4.09
CA ARG A 54 6.19 1.17 -2.89
C ARG A 54 7.41 2.06 -2.71
N SER A 55 8.12 2.39 -3.80
CA SER A 55 9.31 3.24 -3.76
C SER A 55 9.00 4.68 -3.30
N LEU A 56 7.80 5.19 -3.61
CA LEU A 56 7.35 6.52 -3.22
C LEU A 56 6.98 6.54 -1.74
N VAL A 57 6.28 5.51 -1.24
CA VAL A 57 5.90 5.39 0.17
C VAL A 57 7.14 5.24 1.07
N ASP A 58 8.14 4.46 0.64
CA ASP A 58 9.41 4.30 1.36
C ASP A 58 10.13 5.66 1.53
N ARG A 59 10.18 6.48 0.49
CA ARG A 59 10.76 7.84 0.54
C ARG A 59 10.04 8.77 1.54
N MET A 60 8.74 8.58 1.73
CA MET A 60 7.94 9.40 2.66
C MET A 60 8.05 8.96 4.13
N LEU A 61 8.50 7.72 4.37
CA LEU A 61 8.57 7.11 5.70
C LEU A 61 9.99 6.73 6.13
N PRO A 62 10.96 7.69 6.14
CA PRO A 62 12.30 7.42 6.65
C PRO A 62 12.23 7.02 8.12
N GLY A 63 12.93 5.92 8.47
CA GLY A 63 13.09 5.44 9.85
C GLY A 63 12.18 4.28 10.29
N ARG A 64 11.14 3.91 9.53
CA ARG A 64 10.48 2.61 9.73
C ARG A 64 11.34 1.55 9.02
N LYS A 65 12.36 1.00 9.71
CA LYS A 65 13.32 -0.01 9.19
C LYS A 65 12.61 -1.25 8.63
N ARG A 66 12.75 -1.53 7.32
CA ARG A 66 12.29 -2.76 6.63
C ARG A 66 12.53 -4.02 7.47
N ALA A 67 11.58 -4.95 7.48
CA ALA A 67 11.89 -6.32 7.87
C ALA A 67 12.75 -6.82 6.72
N ALA A 68 13.92 -7.38 7.03
CA ALA A 68 14.94 -7.73 6.05
C ALA A 68 14.32 -8.48 4.85
N ARG A 69 14.62 -8.01 3.63
CA ARG A 69 14.16 -8.67 2.40
C ARG A 69 14.95 -9.97 2.22
N LYS A 70 14.27 -11.10 2.07
CA LYS A 70 14.65 -12.09 1.03
C LYS A 70 14.11 -11.54 -0.28
N GLY A 71 14.92 -11.52 -1.34
CA GLY A 71 14.68 -10.78 -2.60
C GLY A 71 13.36 -11.11 -3.30
N PRO A 72 12.91 -10.27 -4.26
CA PRO A 72 11.80 -10.63 -5.13
C PRO A 72 12.18 -11.86 -5.96
N ALA A 73 11.31 -12.86 -6.02
CA ALA A 73 11.32 -13.81 -7.13
C ALA A 73 10.77 -13.06 -8.34
N ASP A 74 11.62 -12.89 -9.33
CA ASP A 74 11.25 -12.35 -10.63
C ASP A 74 10.19 -13.25 -11.26
N HIS A 75 8.98 -12.73 -11.47
CA HIS A 75 8.02 -13.33 -12.39
C HIS A 75 8.15 -12.59 -13.73
N SER A 76 9.32 -12.75 -14.35
CA SER A 76 9.56 -12.46 -15.76
C SER A 76 9.65 -13.78 -16.51
N THR A 77 8.50 -14.30 -16.92
CA THR A 77 8.39 -15.17 -18.09
C THR A 77 7.21 -14.62 -18.88
N GLY A 78 7.54 -13.86 -19.91
CA GLY A 78 6.65 -13.65 -21.03
C GLY A 78 6.51 -14.95 -21.84
N GLU A 79 5.41 -15.02 -22.58
CA GLU A 79 5.40 -15.37 -24.01
C GLU A 79 6.11 -16.69 -24.41
N GLU A 80 5.33 -17.76 -24.57
CA GLU A 80 5.25 -18.62 -25.78
C GLU A 80 4.39 -19.88 -25.53
N ALA A 81 3.68 -20.30 -26.60
CA ALA A 81 2.75 -21.44 -26.78
C ALA A 81 1.26 -21.20 -26.49
#